data_AF-A0A522CYC9-F1
#
_entry.id   AF-A0A522CYC9-F1
#
_cell.length_a   1.000
_cell.length_b   1.000
_cell.length_c   1.000
_cell.angle_alpha   90.00
_cell.angle_beta   90.00
_cell.angle_gamma   90.00
#
_symmetry.space_group_name_H-M   'P 1'
#
loop_
_entity.id
_entity.type
_entity.pdbx_description
1 polymer ?
#
loop_
_entity_poly.entity_id
_entity_poly.type
_entity_poly.pdbx_seq_one_letter_code
_entity_poly.pdbx_strand_id
1 'polypeptide(L)'
;MAAVQDQAENSSGAFNRAAKSFGSWLYQQRHGKHDTRKADMLARVATFPGGQELLQKAAKRGVSIVVAPKKEIGSDGYYDAAKEPPEIGIANSGNPAAMAMALWHELRHMRQHEGNPAGMAFGGQLKDPRTAHLMGMMAEADAFTAETLMALQQKKSGNPEYFDAMFSRPDYGPHRYIAGFLRQQPYESFKDDAAFARALFTGMMTEGLLSYRASYFSRLGFHFRVSEDLAAFRRRVGNSKQGGIEADAPLAALYGPGFMSVSPKALMAAFYAAQPADERQALRLAQNTVNRADRLTEQEFRDARQEVIRRTQEIYMKDPDEYHYPGAFGEKVTGALKNAAEKDSFTGRPRRGRSP
;
A
#
# COMPACT_ATOMS: atom_id res chain seq x y z
N MET A 1 -30.07 -36.18 -22.47
CA MET A 1 -30.06 -34.97 -21.61
C MET A 1 -28.66 -34.43 -21.32
N ALA A 2 -27.58 -35.24 -21.36
CA ALA A 2 -26.20 -34.76 -21.17
C ALA A 2 -25.70 -33.80 -22.30
N ALA A 3 -26.08 -34.03 -23.56
CA ALA A 3 -25.62 -33.20 -24.69
C ALA A 3 -26.16 -31.75 -24.71
N VAL A 4 -27.27 -31.47 -24.00
CA VAL A 4 -27.89 -30.14 -23.93
C VAL A 4 -27.25 -29.28 -22.83
N GLN A 5 -26.74 -29.90 -21.75
CA GLN A 5 -25.97 -29.22 -20.71
C GLN A 5 -24.57 -28.81 -21.19
N ASP A 6 -23.87 -29.67 -21.94
CA ASP A 6 -22.57 -29.34 -22.54
C ASP A 6 -22.64 -28.19 -23.56
N GLN A 7 -23.74 -28.07 -24.32
CA GLN A 7 -23.94 -26.94 -25.23
C GLN A 7 -24.28 -25.64 -24.50
N ALA A 8 -25.01 -25.69 -23.39
CA ALA A 8 -25.35 -24.52 -22.57
C ALA A 8 -24.14 -23.95 -21.81
N GLU A 9 -23.27 -24.81 -21.29
CA GLU A 9 -22.01 -24.40 -20.64
C GLU A 9 -20.98 -23.87 -21.67
N ASN A 10 -20.91 -24.47 -22.86
CA ASN A 10 -20.05 -23.96 -23.93
C ASN A 10 -20.53 -22.65 -24.54
N SER A 11 -21.84 -22.45 -24.68
CA SER A 11 -22.44 -21.22 -25.22
C SER A 11 -22.40 -20.06 -24.22
N SER A 12 -22.64 -20.32 -22.93
CA SER A 12 -22.43 -19.31 -21.86
C SER A 12 -20.94 -18.95 -21.72
N GLY A 13 -20.03 -19.92 -21.85
CA GLY A 13 -18.59 -19.67 -21.92
C GLY A 13 -18.18 -18.84 -23.15
N ALA A 14 -18.75 -19.11 -24.33
CA ALA A 14 -18.50 -18.36 -25.55
C ALA A 14 -19.04 -16.93 -25.46
N PHE A 15 -20.26 -16.75 -24.95
CA PHE A 15 -20.85 -15.43 -24.71
C PHE A 15 -20.01 -14.62 -23.72
N ASN A 16 -19.58 -15.23 -22.60
CA ASN A 16 -18.72 -14.55 -21.63
C ASN A 16 -17.35 -14.16 -22.20
N ARG A 17 -16.75 -14.99 -23.06
CA ARG A 17 -15.52 -14.64 -23.78
C ARG A 17 -15.75 -13.50 -24.78
N ALA A 18 -16.84 -13.53 -25.52
CA ALA A 18 -17.21 -12.47 -26.48
C ALA A 18 -17.49 -11.15 -25.76
N ALA A 19 -18.24 -11.17 -24.66
CA ALA A 19 -18.54 -9.99 -23.85
C ALA A 19 -17.28 -9.38 -23.23
N LYS A 20 -16.36 -10.22 -22.69
CA LYS A 20 -15.06 -9.74 -22.20
C LYS A 20 -14.19 -9.15 -23.31
N SER A 21 -14.19 -9.78 -24.50
CA SER A 21 -13.43 -9.30 -25.65
C SER A 21 -13.97 -7.98 -26.18
N PHE A 22 -15.30 -7.86 -26.28
CA PHE A 22 -15.98 -6.64 -26.69
C PHE A 22 -15.79 -5.51 -25.67
N GLY A 23 -15.90 -5.82 -24.37
CA GLY A 23 -15.61 -4.87 -23.29
C GLY A 23 -14.16 -4.38 -23.32
N SER A 24 -13.19 -5.28 -23.52
CA SER A 24 -11.78 -4.90 -23.70
C SER A 24 -11.57 -4.07 -24.96
N TRP A 25 -12.25 -4.40 -26.07
CA TRP A 25 -12.19 -3.62 -27.30
C TRP A 25 -12.73 -2.20 -27.09
N LEU A 26 -13.93 -2.04 -26.52
CA LEU A 26 -14.51 -0.73 -26.18
C LEU A 26 -13.59 0.07 -25.27
N TYR A 27 -12.99 -0.59 -24.27
CA TYR A 27 -12.06 0.05 -23.35
C TYR A 27 -10.79 0.54 -24.08
N GLN A 28 -10.25 -0.24 -25.01
CA GLN A 28 -9.11 0.15 -25.84
C GLN A 28 -9.45 1.24 -26.86
N GLN A 29 -10.69 1.30 -27.37
CA GLN A 29 -11.14 2.44 -28.18
C GLN A 29 -11.16 3.74 -27.38
N ARG A 30 -11.58 3.67 -26.11
CA ARG A 30 -11.64 4.84 -25.23
C ARG A 30 -10.28 5.30 -24.70
N HIS A 31 -9.41 4.36 -24.31
CA HIS A 31 -8.17 4.65 -23.57
C HIS A 31 -6.88 4.41 -24.37
N GLY A 32 -7.01 3.88 -25.59
CA GLY A 32 -5.90 3.44 -26.42
C GLY A 32 -5.55 1.97 -26.21
N LYS A 33 -4.84 1.39 -27.19
CA LYS A 33 -4.45 -0.03 -27.20
C LYS A 33 -3.53 -0.37 -26.02
N HIS A 34 -3.76 -1.51 -25.40
CA HIS A 34 -3.00 -1.94 -24.21
C HIS A 34 -1.49 -2.04 -24.49
N ASP A 35 -1.08 -2.64 -25.61
CA ASP A 35 0.34 -2.82 -25.95
C ASP A 35 1.07 -1.50 -26.21
N THR A 36 0.42 -0.57 -26.93
CA THR A 36 0.97 0.77 -27.17
C THR A 36 1.15 1.52 -25.85
N ARG A 37 0.16 1.44 -24.95
CA ARG A 37 0.24 2.09 -23.64
C ARG A 37 1.27 1.44 -22.72
N LYS A 38 1.40 0.12 -22.77
CA LYS A 38 2.45 -0.62 -22.06
C LYS A 38 3.83 -0.15 -22.49
N ALA A 39 4.08 -0.05 -23.79
CA ALA A 39 5.37 0.41 -24.31
C ALA A 39 5.71 1.85 -23.88
N ASP A 40 4.75 2.78 -24.00
CA ASP A 40 4.90 4.19 -23.58
C ASP A 40 5.15 4.30 -22.06
N MET A 41 4.35 3.61 -21.25
CA MET A 41 4.52 3.54 -19.80
C MET A 41 5.92 3.03 -19.40
N LEU A 42 6.37 1.93 -20.01
CA LEU A 42 7.70 1.36 -19.75
C LEU A 42 8.82 2.34 -20.14
N ALA A 43 8.69 2.98 -21.29
CA ALA A 43 9.67 3.98 -21.76
C ALA A 43 9.77 5.16 -20.79
N ARG A 44 8.64 5.64 -20.26
CA ARG A 44 8.59 6.73 -19.27
C ARG A 44 9.23 6.33 -17.95
N VAL A 45 8.90 5.16 -17.41
CA VAL A 45 9.55 4.69 -16.16
C VAL A 45 11.06 4.52 -16.36
N ALA A 46 11.51 4.13 -17.56
CA ALA A 46 12.93 4.06 -17.88
C ALA A 46 13.67 5.41 -17.85
N THR A 47 12.98 6.56 -17.86
CA THR A 47 13.62 7.88 -17.69
C THR A 47 13.68 8.34 -16.25
N PHE A 48 12.95 7.68 -15.33
CA PHE A 48 12.99 8.00 -13.92
C PHE A 48 14.34 7.58 -13.31
N PRO A 49 14.91 8.38 -12.39
CA PRO A 49 16.07 7.96 -11.59
C PRO A 49 15.87 6.55 -10.98
N GLY A 50 16.71 5.59 -11.35
CA GLY A 50 16.62 4.19 -10.90
C GLY A 50 15.55 3.34 -11.58
N GLY A 51 14.75 3.89 -12.51
CA GLY A 51 13.69 3.18 -13.21
C GLY A 51 14.18 2.07 -14.12
N GLN A 52 15.27 2.28 -14.86
CA GLN A 52 15.89 1.21 -15.66
C GLN A 52 16.37 0.05 -14.81
N GLU A 53 16.98 0.32 -13.66
CA GLU A 53 17.45 -0.72 -12.73
C GLU A 53 16.27 -1.57 -12.23
N LEU A 54 15.17 -0.93 -11.83
CA LEU A 54 13.96 -1.62 -11.38
C LEU A 54 13.31 -2.45 -12.49
N LEU A 55 13.22 -1.91 -13.71
CA LEU A 55 12.68 -2.64 -14.86
C LEU A 55 13.54 -3.85 -15.24
N GLN A 56 14.87 -3.68 -15.26
CA GLN A 56 15.80 -4.79 -15.49
C GLN A 56 15.69 -5.84 -14.39
N LYS A 57 15.48 -5.42 -13.14
CA LYS A 57 15.29 -6.33 -12.01
C LYS A 57 13.99 -7.13 -12.14
N ALA A 58 12.89 -6.48 -12.54
CA ALA A 58 11.63 -7.15 -12.84
C ALA A 58 11.82 -8.21 -13.93
N ALA A 59 12.49 -7.84 -15.03
CA ALA A 59 12.77 -8.76 -16.13
C ALA A 59 13.64 -9.96 -15.70
N LYS A 60 14.72 -9.73 -14.95
CA LYS A 60 15.59 -10.80 -14.41
C LYS A 60 14.86 -11.79 -13.51
N ARG A 61 13.77 -11.34 -12.88
CA ARG A 61 12.92 -12.15 -11.99
C ARG A 61 11.76 -12.81 -12.70
N GLY A 62 11.64 -12.65 -14.02
CA GLY A 62 10.51 -13.15 -14.78
C GLY A 62 9.18 -12.47 -14.43
N VAL A 63 9.21 -11.28 -13.80
CA VAL A 63 7.98 -10.55 -13.45
C VAL A 63 7.31 -10.06 -14.73
N SER A 64 6.09 -10.51 -14.97
CA SER A 64 5.27 -10.08 -16.09
C SER A 64 4.63 -8.72 -15.78
N ILE A 65 4.89 -7.71 -16.61
CA ILE A 65 4.19 -6.41 -16.51
C ILE A 65 3.01 -6.45 -17.49
N VAL A 66 1.79 -6.32 -17.00
CA VAL A 66 0.56 -6.37 -17.81
C VAL A 66 -0.23 -5.08 -17.69
N VAL A 67 -0.89 -4.69 -18.80
CA VAL A 67 -1.79 -3.54 -18.84
C VAL A 67 -3.19 -4.07 -19.12
N ALA A 68 -4.13 -3.80 -18.21
CA ALA A 68 -5.48 -4.34 -18.28
C ALA A 68 -6.53 -3.25 -17.98
N PRO A 69 -7.81 -3.49 -18.31
CA PRO A 69 -8.89 -2.61 -17.88
C PRO A 69 -8.90 -2.44 -16.35
N LYS A 70 -9.18 -1.23 -15.89
CA LYS A 70 -9.33 -0.93 -14.46
C LYS A 70 -10.44 -1.81 -13.86
N LYS A 71 -10.10 -2.61 -12.83
CA LYS A 71 -11.06 -3.51 -12.17
C LYS A 71 -11.93 -2.80 -11.14
N GLU A 72 -11.34 -1.87 -10.38
CA GLU A 72 -12.02 -1.17 -9.28
C GLU A 72 -11.60 0.31 -9.23
N ILE A 73 -12.47 1.17 -8.69
CA ILE A 73 -12.15 2.58 -8.46
C ILE A 73 -11.03 2.67 -7.41
N GLY A 74 -9.95 3.41 -7.73
CA GLY A 74 -8.80 3.58 -6.84
C GLY A 74 -7.72 2.50 -6.93
N SER A 75 -7.95 1.40 -7.65
CA SER A 75 -6.90 0.42 -7.99
C SER A 75 -6.25 0.81 -9.31
N ASP A 76 -5.09 1.47 -9.23
CA ASP A 76 -4.30 1.90 -10.40
C ASP A 76 -3.19 0.91 -10.76
N GLY A 77 -2.77 0.09 -9.80
CA GLY A 77 -1.81 -0.98 -9.97
C GLY A 77 -2.01 -2.12 -8.96
N TYR A 78 -1.27 -3.20 -9.17
CA TYR A 78 -0.95 -4.20 -8.16
C TYR A 78 0.35 -4.93 -8.51
N TYR A 79 1.03 -5.42 -7.49
CA TYR A 79 2.06 -6.45 -7.60
C TYR A 79 1.57 -7.75 -6.93
N ASP A 80 1.48 -8.82 -7.71
CA ASP A 80 1.09 -10.15 -7.26
C ASP A 80 2.25 -11.11 -7.46
N ALA A 81 2.97 -11.33 -6.36
CA ALA A 81 4.13 -12.20 -6.32
C ALA A 81 3.78 -13.68 -6.17
N ALA A 82 2.51 -14.03 -5.92
CA ALA A 82 2.05 -15.41 -5.79
C ALA A 82 1.63 -16.03 -7.13
N LYS A 83 1.55 -15.25 -8.20
CA LYS A 83 1.34 -15.76 -9.56
C LYS A 83 2.59 -16.44 -10.11
N GLU A 84 2.38 -17.36 -11.04
CA GLU A 84 3.43 -18.05 -11.79
C GLU A 84 3.24 -17.78 -13.29
N PRO A 85 4.01 -16.85 -13.91
CA PRO A 85 5.04 -16.02 -13.28
C PRO A 85 4.45 -14.89 -12.40
N PRO A 86 5.24 -14.31 -11.48
CA PRO A 86 4.85 -13.11 -10.72
C PRO A 86 4.42 -11.97 -11.66
N GLU A 87 3.48 -11.13 -11.24
CA GLU A 87 2.87 -10.15 -12.13
C GLU A 87 2.76 -8.76 -11.50
N ILE A 88 3.08 -7.72 -12.27
CA ILE A 88 2.65 -6.34 -12.00
C ILE A 88 1.53 -6.00 -12.98
N GLY A 89 0.33 -5.73 -12.49
CA GLY A 89 -0.79 -5.29 -13.31
C GLY A 89 -1.03 -3.79 -13.16
N ILE A 90 -1.11 -3.06 -14.27
CA ILE A 90 -1.41 -1.63 -14.30
C ILE A 90 -2.73 -1.38 -15.02
N ALA A 91 -3.59 -0.55 -14.43
CA ALA A 91 -4.84 -0.14 -15.03
C ALA A 91 -4.57 0.78 -16.24
N ASN A 92 -5.17 0.48 -17.38
CA ASN A 92 -5.08 1.36 -18.55
C ASN A 92 -5.99 2.59 -18.38
N SER A 93 -5.51 3.61 -17.66
CA SER A 93 -6.26 4.85 -17.45
C SER A 93 -6.40 5.71 -18.71
N GLY A 94 -5.63 5.42 -19.76
CA GLY A 94 -5.47 6.28 -20.94
C GLY A 94 -4.58 7.50 -20.71
N ASN A 95 -4.08 7.70 -19.48
CA ASN A 95 -3.10 8.72 -19.13
C ASN A 95 -1.72 8.05 -18.88
N PRO A 96 -0.77 8.16 -19.83
CA PRO A 96 0.55 7.54 -19.69
C PRO A 96 1.35 7.98 -18.46
N ALA A 97 1.21 9.23 -18.03
CA ALA A 97 1.88 9.73 -16.84
C ALA A 97 1.34 9.04 -15.58
N ALA A 98 0.01 8.92 -15.46
CA ALA A 98 -0.63 8.18 -14.36
C ALA A 98 -0.20 6.70 -14.35
N MET A 99 -0.18 6.06 -15.53
CA MET A 99 0.26 4.66 -15.66
C MET A 99 1.73 4.47 -15.28
N ALA A 100 2.60 5.43 -15.64
CA ALA A 100 4.01 5.38 -15.26
C ALA A 100 4.22 5.57 -13.76
N MET A 101 3.47 6.47 -13.10
CA MET A 101 3.52 6.63 -11.64
C MET A 101 3.03 5.37 -10.93
N ALA A 102 1.92 4.78 -11.40
CA ALA A 102 1.42 3.50 -10.87
C ALA A 102 2.46 2.38 -11.05
N LEU A 103 3.10 2.27 -12.23
CA LEU A 103 4.16 1.28 -12.43
C LEU A 103 5.36 1.52 -11.50
N TRP A 104 5.76 2.77 -11.32
CA TRP A 104 6.83 3.13 -10.40
C TRP A 104 6.52 2.70 -8.96
N HIS A 105 5.27 2.91 -8.52
CA HIS A 105 4.75 2.45 -7.24
C HIS A 105 4.83 0.92 -7.10
N GLU A 106 4.34 0.15 -8.07
CA GLU A 106 4.36 -1.31 -8.00
C GLU A 106 5.76 -1.92 -8.10
N LEU A 107 6.67 -1.28 -8.85
CA LEU A 107 8.08 -1.70 -8.89
C LEU A 107 8.78 -1.50 -7.54
N ARG A 108 8.35 -0.51 -6.74
CA ARG A 108 8.82 -0.33 -5.36
C ARG A 108 8.37 -1.49 -4.49
N HIS A 109 7.11 -1.92 -4.60
CA HIS A 109 6.64 -3.12 -3.93
C HIS A 109 7.44 -4.36 -4.34
N MET A 110 7.63 -4.60 -5.64
CA MET A 110 8.46 -5.72 -6.10
C MET A 110 9.85 -5.72 -5.46
N ARG A 111 10.48 -4.54 -5.29
CA ARG A 111 11.77 -4.39 -4.64
C ARG A 111 11.73 -4.69 -3.12
N GLN A 112 10.64 -4.35 -2.44
CA GLN A 112 10.46 -4.63 -1.01
C GLN A 112 10.30 -6.14 -0.73
N HIS A 113 9.88 -6.92 -1.72
CA HIS A 113 9.60 -8.36 -1.58
C HIS A 113 10.72 -9.26 -2.09
N GLU A 114 11.94 -8.75 -2.14
CA GLU A 114 13.05 -9.42 -2.80
C GLU A 114 13.37 -10.83 -2.30
N GLY A 115 13.10 -11.12 -1.02
CA GLY A 115 13.26 -12.46 -0.42
C GLY A 115 11.95 -13.15 -0.02
N ASN A 116 10.77 -12.57 -0.29
CA ASN A 116 9.50 -13.18 0.11
C ASN A 116 8.31 -12.80 -0.81
N PRO A 117 8.15 -13.49 -1.95
CA PRO A 117 7.07 -13.28 -2.91
C PRO A 117 5.66 -13.65 -2.38
N ALA A 118 5.54 -14.07 -1.13
CA ALA A 118 4.25 -14.23 -0.47
C ALA A 118 3.81 -12.99 0.33
N GLY A 119 4.67 -11.98 0.41
CA GLY A 119 4.65 -10.95 1.46
C GLY A 119 3.55 -9.90 1.35
N MET A 120 3.03 -9.59 0.15
CA MET A 120 1.92 -8.64 -0.02
C MET A 120 0.55 -9.31 -0.02
N ALA A 121 0.25 -10.12 0.99
CA ALA A 121 -1.17 -10.23 1.29
C ALA A 121 -1.54 -9.01 2.14
N PHE A 122 -1.78 -7.87 1.50
CA PHE A 122 -2.66 -6.84 2.06
C PHE A 122 -4.00 -7.52 2.31
N GLY A 123 -4.17 -8.07 3.51
CA GLY A 123 -4.84 -9.35 3.59
C GLY A 123 -5.31 -9.79 4.96
N GLY A 124 -5.08 -9.02 6.03
CA GLY A 124 -5.35 -9.50 7.38
C GLY A 124 -4.58 -10.80 7.69
N GLN A 125 -3.31 -10.89 7.27
CA GLN A 125 -2.49 -12.10 7.47
C GLN A 125 -2.55 -12.55 8.92
N LEU A 126 -2.77 -13.84 9.12
CA LEU A 126 -2.92 -14.42 10.46
C LEU A 126 -1.58 -14.83 11.06
N LYS A 127 -0.53 -15.06 10.27
CA LYS A 127 0.80 -15.39 10.78
C LYS A 127 1.56 -14.11 11.10
N ASP A 128 1.83 -13.88 12.38
CA ASP A 128 2.42 -12.64 12.90
C ASP A 128 1.65 -11.36 12.49
N PRO A 129 0.34 -11.25 12.85
CA PRO A 129 -0.55 -10.19 12.37
C PRO A 129 -0.06 -8.79 12.72
N ARG A 130 0.70 -8.60 13.80
CA ARG A 130 1.28 -7.30 14.12
C ARG A 130 2.36 -6.93 13.11
N THR A 131 3.31 -7.82 12.89
CA THR A 131 4.42 -7.57 11.96
C THR A 131 3.90 -7.42 10.54
N ALA A 132 3.00 -8.31 10.10
CA ALA A 132 2.40 -8.22 8.77
C ALA A 132 1.67 -6.88 8.53
N HIS A 133 0.93 -6.40 9.53
CA HIS A 133 0.28 -5.09 9.45
C HIS A 133 1.29 -3.95 9.27
N LEU A 134 2.30 -3.87 10.13
CA LEU A 134 3.28 -2.78 10.12
C LEU A 134 4.14 -2.80 8.85
N MET A 135 4.51 -3.99 8.38
CA MET A 135 5.29 -4.16 7.16
C MET A 135 4.51 -3.73 5.93
N GLY A 136 3.23 -4.12 5.81
CA GLY A 136 2.37 -3.64 4.72
C GLY A 136 2.23 -2.11 4.75
N MET A 137 2.04 -1.53 5.93
CA MET A 137 1.94 -0.07 6.09
C MET A 137 3.24 0.64 5.68
N MET A 138 4.40 0.12 6.10
CA MET A 138 5.71 0.65 5.71
C MET A 138 5.93 0.53 4.20
N ALA A 139 5.50 -0.57 3.58
CA ALA A 139 5.60 -0.78 2.14
C ALA A 139 4.83 0.29 1.34
N GLU A 140 3.58 0.56 1.71
CA GLU A 140 2.74 1.61 1.11
C GLU A 140 3.30 3.00 1.34
N ALA A 141 3.68 3.31 2.59
CA ALA A 141 4.23 4.61 2.92
C ALA A 141 5.49 4.90 2.09
N ASP A 142 6.35 3.89 1.91
CA ASP A 142 7.56 3.97 1.09
C ASP A 142 7.27 4.11 -0.41
N ALA A 143 6.26 3.41 -0.93
CA ALA A 143 5.84 3.52 -2.33
C ALA A 143 5.25 4.90 -2.62
N PHE A 144 4.29 5.38 -1.82
CA PHE A 144 3.70 6.72 -1.96
C PHE A 144 4.71 7.85 -1.76
N THR A 145 5.67 7.70 -0.84
CA THR A 145 6.72 8.70 -0.64
C THR A 145 7.59 8.83 -1.89
N ALA A 146 8.03 7.70 -2.45
CA ALA A 146 8.84 7.71 -3.67
C ALA A 146 8.06 8.19 -4.89
N GLU A 147 6.78 7.83 -4.99
CA GLU A 147 5.89 8.32 -6.03
C GLU A 147 5.73 9.84 -5.94
N THR A 148 5.49 10.38 -4.74
CA THR A 148 5.36 11.83 -4.53
C THR A 148 6.63 12.56 -4.92
N LEU A 149 7.79 12.10 -4.44
CA LEU A 149 9.06 12.73 -4.75
C LEU A 149 9.35 12.69 -6.26
N MET A 150 9.10 11.55 -6.92
CA MET A 150 9.26 11.43 -8.36
C MET A 150 8.37 12.41 -9.11
N ALA A 151 7.09 12.53 -8.73
CA ALA A 151 6.16 13.47 -9.34
C ALA A 151 6.61 14.93 -9.18
N LEU A 152 7.13 15.30 -8.01
CA LEU A 152 7.70 16.63 -7.74
C LEU A 152 8.97 16.90 -8.57
N GLN A 153 9.85 15.90 -8.68
CA GLN A 153 11.05 15.99 -9.51
C GLN A 153 10.69 16.17 -10.99
N GLN A 154 9.75 15.39 -11.51
CA GLN A 154 9.27 15.52 -12.88
C GLN A 154 8.65 16.90 -13.14
N LYS A 155 7.84 17.41 -12.20
CA LYS A 155 7.29 18.77 -12.27
C LYS A 155 8.39 19.82 -12.35
N LYS A 156 9.44 19.70 -11.52
CA LYS A 156 10.60 20.61 -11.56
C LYS A 156 11.38 20.51 -12.88
N SER A 157 11.42 19.32 -13.49
CA SER A 157 12.04 19.07 -14.79
C SER A 157 11.18 19.49 -15.99
N GLY A 158 10.05 20.14 -15.78
CA GLY A 158 9.17 20.63 -16.86
C GLY A 158 8.13 19.62 -17.34
N ASN A 159 7.93 18.52 -16.62
CA ASN A 159 6.90 17.50 -16.89
C ASN A 159 5.81 17.52 -15.79
N PRO A 160 4.98 18.57 -15.71
CA PRO A 160 3.97 18.70 -14.64
C PRO A 160 2.88 17.63 -14.70
N GLU A 161 2.69 16.97 -15.85
CA GLU A 161 1.61 16.00 -16.06
C GLU A 161 1.69 14.79 -15.11
N TYR A 162 2.88 14.46 -14.59
CA TYR A 162 3.04 13.38 -13.59
C TYR A 162 2.47 13.79 -12.23
N PHE A 163 2.70 15.04 -11.83
CA PHE A 163 2.13 15.60 -10.61
C PHE A 163 0.61 15.76 -10.73
N ASP A 164 0.15 16.30 -11.87
CA ASP A 164 -1.28 16.49 -12.12
C ASP A 164 -2.02 15.14 -12.20
N ALA A 165 -1.38 14.11 -12.77
CA ALA A 165 -1.91 12.75 -12.81
C ALA A 165 -2.11 12.16 -11.41
N MET A 166 -1.11 12.28 -10.55
CA MET A 166 -1.14 11.81 -9.15
C MET A 166 -2.28 12.46 -8.35
N PHE A 167 -2.54 13.75 -8.58
CA PHE A 167 -3.60 14.50 -7.90
C PHE A 167 -4.88 14.65 -8.73
N SER A 168 -5.06 13.85 -9.79
CA SER A 168 -6.27 13.88 -10.62
C SER A 168 -7.54 13.51 -9.85
N ARG A 169 -7.41 12.89 -8.67
CA ARG A 169 -8.49 12.58 -7.71
C ARG A 169 -8.05 12.91 -6.28
N PRO A 170 -7.93 14.19 -5.92
CA PRO A 170 -7.29 14.61 -4.66
C PRO A 170 -8.16 14.32 -3.43
N ASP A 171 -9.41 13.90 -3.59
CA ASP A 171 -10.35 13.72 -2.48
C ASP A 171 -10.38 12.29 -1.92
N TYR A 172 -9.58 11.38 -2.48
CA TYR A 172 -9.63 9.96 -2.12
C TYR A 172 -8.28 9.40 -1.66
N GLY A 173 -8.32 8.63 -0.56
CA GLY A 173 -7.21 7.80 -0.09
C GLY A 173 -5.92 8.58 0.25
N PRO A 174 -4.75 7.93 0.13
CA PRO A 174 -3.43 8.51 0.41
C PRO A 174 -3.15 9.84 -0.28
N HIS A 175 -3.59 9.99 -1.53
CA HIS A 175 -3.39 11.22 -2.31
C HIS A 175 -4.03 12.45 -1.67
N ARG A 176 -5.16 12.29 -0.96
CA ARG A 176 -5.77 13.38 -0.18
C ARG A 176 -4.87 13.84 0.95
N TYR A 177 -4.28 12.89 1.69
CA TYR A 177 -3.33 13.21 2.74
C TYR A 177 -2.10 13.91 2.16
N ILE A 178 -1.51 13.36 1.09
CA ILE A 178 -0.31 13.92 0.45
C ILE A 178 -0.59 15.35 -0.06
N ALA A 179 -1.74 15.59 -0.69
CA ALA A 179 -2.14 16.93 -1.11
C ALA A 179 -2.26 17.91 0.06
N GLY A 180 -2.85 17.47 1.18
CA GLY A 180 -2.94 18.26 2.41
C GLY A 180 -1.56 18.55 3.02
N PHE A 181 -0.69 17.54 3.09
CA PHE A 181 0.68 17.64 3.55
C PHE A 181 1.47 18.67 2.73
N LEU A 182 1.44 18.57 1.40
CA LEU A 182 2.15 19.49 0.50
C LEU A 182 1.62 20.94 0.57
N ARG A 183 0.33 21.14 0.91
CA ARG A 183 -0.21 22.49 1.14
C ARG A 183 0.30 23.12 2.44
N GLN A 184 0.49 22.31 3.48
CA GLN A 184 0.97 22.77 4.78
C GLN A 184 2.49 22.91 4.84
N GLN A 185 3.20 21.97 4.21
CA GLN A 185 4.65 21.91 4.11
C GLN A 185 5.04 21.68 2.65
N PRO A 186 5.16 22.75 1.84
CA PRO A 186 5.60 22.66 0.45
C PRO A 186 6.97 21.99 0.35
N TYR A 187 7.24 21.30 -0.76
CA TYR A 187 8.50 20.60 -1.00
C TYR A 187 9.73 21.51 -0.80
N GLU A 188 9.61 22.76 -1.21
CA GLU A 188 10.66 23.78 -1.12
C GLU A 188 10.99 24.21 0.31
N SER A 189 10.17 23.83 1.30
CA SER A 189 10.44 24.11 2.72
C SER A 189 11.41 23.11 3.36
N PHE A 190 11.72 22.00 2.69
CA PHE A 190 12.63 20.98 3.18
C PHE A 190 14.07 21.23 2.72
N LYS A 191 15.03 20.82 3.56
CA LYS A 191 16.45 20.98 3.28
C LYS A 191 16.91 20.22 2.02
N ASP A 192 16.43 18.99 1.86
CA ASP A 192 16.80 18.07 0.79
C ASP A 192 15.70 17.02 0.57
N ASP A 193 15.81 16.27 -0.52
CA ASP A 193 14.91 15.17 -0.89
C ASP A 193 14.73 14.15 0.25
N ALA A 194 15.80 13.89 1.02
CA ALA A 194 15.78 12.92 2.10
C ALA A 194 15.01 13.44 3.32
N ALA A 195 15.14 14.72 3.67
CA ALA A 195 14.35 15.39 4.69
C ALA A 195 12.85 15.34 4.34
N PHE A 196 12.51 15.70 3.10
CA PHE A 196 11.14 15.58 2.61
C PHE A 196 10.62 14.15 2.71
N ALA A 197 11.39 13.17 2.22
CA ALA A 197 10.99 11.78 2.22
C ALA A 197 10.76 11.25 3.65
N ARG A 198 11.64 11.56 4.61
CA ARG A 198 11.45 11.18 6.02
C ARG A 198 10.18 11.79 6.61
N ALA A 199 9.91 13.06 6.33
CA ALA A 199 8.73 13.76 6.82
C ALA A 199 7.43 13.16 6.26
N LEU A 200 7.36 12.98 4.93
CA LEU A 200 6.20 12.41 4.27
C LEU A 200 5.96 10.96 4.68
N PHE A 201 6.99 10.12 4.69
CA PHE A 201 6.89 8.71 5.12
C PHE A 201 6.35 8.60 6.54
N THR A 202 6.86 9.42 7.46
CA THR A 202 6.38 9.48 8.85
C THR A 202 4.90 9.86 8.89
N GLY A 203 4.51 10.90 8.16
CA GLY A 203 3.12 11.34 8.07
C GLY A 203 2.18 10.28 7.50
N MET A 204 2.61 9.59 6.45
CA MET A 204 1.90 8.47 5.85
C MET A 204 1.69 7.33 6.86
N MET A 205 2.73 6.96 7.59
CA MET A 205 2.69 5.90 8.60
C MET A 205 1.74 6.22 9.76
N THR A 206 1.68 7.48 10.20
CA THR A 206 0.84 7.87 11.34
C THR A 206 -0.59 8.20 10.94
N GLU A 207 -0.80 8.83 9.79
CA GLU A 207 -2.06 9.50 9.44
C GLU A 207 -2.53 9.19 7.99
N GLY A 208 -1.62 9.13 7.02
CA GLY A 208 -1.97 9.12 5.59
C GLY A 208 -2.50 7.80 5.01
N LEU A 209 -2.44 6.70 5.76
CA LEU A 209 -2.77 5.35 5.27
C LEU A 209 -4.02 4.73 5.94
N LEU A 210 -5.00 5.56 6.30
CA LEU A 210 -6.22 5.13 6.99
C LEU A 210 -6.99 4.02 6.25
N SER A 211 -7.17 4.16 4.93
CA SER A 211 -7.88 3.16 4.11
C SER A 211 -7.20 1.79 4.11
N TYR A 212 -5.86 1.77 4.16
CA TYR A 212 -5.07 0.54 4.23
C TYR A 212 -5.19 -0.11 5.60
N ARG A 213 -5.20 0.68 6.67
CA ARG A 213 -5.45 0.16 8.03
C ARG A 213 -6.85 -0.42 8.13
N ALA A 214 -7.87 0.31 7.69
CA ALA A 214 -9.25 -0.17 7.67
C ALA A 214 -9.41 -1.48 6.88
N SER A 215 -8.82 -1.55 5.69
CA SER A 215 -8.80 -2.78 4.87
C SER A 215 -8.12 -3.94 5.60
N TYR A 216 -6.98 -3.70 6.25
CA TYR A 216 -6.28 -4.73 7.01
C TYR A 216 -7.11 -5.27 8.17
N PHE A 217 -7.68 -4.39 9.00
CA PHE A 217 -8.49 -4.79 10.15
C PHE A 217 -9.81 -5.45 9.75
N SER A 218 -10.44 -4.99 8.65
CA SER A 218 -11.61 -5.63 8.06
C SER A 218 -11.31 -7.07 7.64
N ARG A 219 -10.19 -7.29 6.93
CA ARG A 219 -9.76 -8.64 6.53
C ARG A 219 -9.37 -9.50 7.73
N LEU A 220 -8.71 -8.94 8.74
CA LEU A 220 -8.40 -9.63 9.98
C LEU A 220 -9.69 -10.11 10.66
N GLY A 221 -10.67 -9.23 10.86
CA GLY A 221 -11.98 -9.59 11.40
C GLY A 221 -12.71 -10.64 10.56
N PHE A 222 -12.63 -10.55 9.24
CA PHE A 222 -13.17 -11.57 8.33
C PHE A 222 -12.56 -12.95 8.59
N HIS A 223 -11.23 -13.08 8.67
CA HIS A 223 -10.58 -14.38 8.90
C HIS A 223 -11.02 -15.05 10.20
N PHE A 224 -11.18 -14.27 11.27
CA PHE A 224 -11.74 -14.76 12.53
C PHE A 224 -13.21 -15.16 12.36
N ARG A 225 -14.01 -14.37 11.64
CA ARG A 225 -15.43 -14.66 11.37
C ARG A 225 -15.63 -15.97 10.61
N VAL A 226 -14.85 -16.21 9.55
CA VAL A 226 -14.94 -17.43 8.72
C VAL A 226 -14.18 -18.63 9.30
N SER A 227 -13.65 -18.50 10.52
CA SER A 227 -13.12 -19.60 11.32
C SER A 227 -14.15 -19.94 12.39
N GLU A 228 -15.11 -20.79 12.04
CA GLU A 228 -16.25 -21.14 12.92
C GLU A 228 -15.82 -21.93 14.15
N ASP A 229 -14.76 -22.73 14.02
CA ASP A 229 -14.16 -23.54 15.07
C ASP A 229 -12.63 -23.38 15.11
N LEU A 230 -12.02 -23.87 16.19
CA LEU A 230 -10.57 -23.80 16.39
C LEU A 230 -9.79 -24.61 15.33
N ALA A 231 -10.35 -25.70 14.81
CA ALA A 231 -9.69 -26.51 13.79
C ALA A 231 -9.58 -25.74 12.45
N ALA A 232 -10.65 -25.05 12.05
CA ALA A 232 -10.69 -24.16 10.89
C ALA A 232 -9.72 -22.99 11.07
N PHE A 233 -9.67 -22.41 12.27
CA PHE A 233 -8.71 -21.36 12.58
C PHE A 233 -7.26 -21.84 12.44
N ARG A 234 -6.91 -22.98 13.04
CA ARG A 234 -5.57 -23.59 12.93
C ARG A 234 -5.17 -23.84 11.48
N ARG A 235 -6.09 -24.40 10.66
CA ARG A 235 -5.84 -24.59 9.22
C ARG A 235 -5.53 -23.27 8.52
N ARG A 236 -6.29 -22.20 8.81
CA ARG A 236 -6.02 -20.87 8.22
C ARG A 236 -4.72 -20.26 8.69
N VAL A 237 -4.38 -20.37 9.97
CA VAL A 237 -3.09 -19.92 10.51
C VAL A 237 -1.93 -20.68 9.84
N GLY A 238 -2.04 -22.01 9.74
CA GLY A 238 -1.04 -22.85 9.08
C GLY A 238 -0.88 -22.56 7.58
N ASN A 239 -1.97 -22.21 6.90
CA ASN A 239 -1.97 -21.80 5.49
C ASN A 239 -1.58 -20.34 5.28
N SER A 240 -1.53 -19.53 6.34
CA SER A 240 -1.10 -18.14 6.27
C SER A 240 0.40 -18.10 6.07
N LYS A 241 0.82 -17.54 4.94
CA LYS A 241 2.24 -17.32 4.66
C LYS A 241 2.78 -16.27 5.63
N GLN A 242 4.04 -16.44 6.06
CA GLN A 242 4.72 -15.42 6.87
C GLN A 242 5.08 -14.28 5.95
N GLY A 243 4.59 -13.07 6.23
CA GLY A 243 5.07 -11.87 5.56
C GLY A 243 6.53 -11.60 5.94
N GLY A 244 7.29 -11.07 4.99
CA GLY A 244 8.66 -10.63 5.20
C GLY A 244 9.00 -9.55 4.18
N ILE A 245 9.72 -8.55 4.64
CA ILE A 245 10.47 -7.58 3.85
C ILE A 245 11.90 -7.91 4.21
N GLU A 246 12.72 -8.25 3.23
CA GLU A 246 14.15 -8.22 3.47
C GLU A 246 14.56 -6.76 3.60
N ALA A 247 15.15 -6.45 4.74
CA ALA A 247 15.59 -5.11 5.13
C ALA A 247 16.76 -4.59 4.29
N ASP A 248 17.35 -5.40 3.41
CA ASP A 248 18.60 -5.07 2.77
C ASP A 248 18.42 -4.42 1.38
N ALA A 249 18.92 -3.16 1.35
CA ALA A 249 19.33 -2.35 0.21
C ALA A 249 18.18 -1.86 -0.73
N PRO A 250 18.46 -1.00 -1.71
CA PRO A 250 18.61 0.46 -1.75
C PRO A 250 17.38 1.35 -1.46
N LEU A 251 16.26 0.82 -0.95
CA LEU A 251 15.07 1.64 -0.60
C LEU A 251 15.38 2.71 0.45
N ALA A 252 16.24 2.38 1.42
CA ALA A 252 16.66 3.27 2.50
C ALA A 252 17.48 4.48 2.01
N ALA A 253 18.07 4.42 0.81
CA ALA A 253 18.86 5.52 0.25
C ALA A 253 18.02 6.79 0.05
N LEU A 254 16.73 6.65 -0.26
CA LEU A 254 15.77 7.75 -0.38
C LEU A 254 15.71 8.60 0.90
N TYR A 255 15.94 7.99 2.06
CA TYR A 255 15.80 8.60 3.38
C TYR A 255 17.13 9.09 3.97
N GLY A 256 18.23 8.93 3.25
CA GLY A 256 19.56 9.36 3.66
C GLY A 256 20.25 8.44 4.69
N PRO A 257 21.53 8.67 4.98
CA PRO A 257 22.38 7.77 5.77
C PRO A 257 21.90 7.55 7.22
N GLY A 258 21.24 8.55 7.82
CA GLY A 258 20.69 8.43 9.17
C GLY A 258 19.48 7.50 9.28
N PHE A 259 18.76 7.25 8.18
CA PHE A 259 17.68 6.27 8.14
C PHE A 259 18.23 4.86 7.90
N MET A 260 19.31 4.74 7.11
CA MET A 260 20.00 3.46 6.86
C MET A 260 20.61 2.85 8.15
N SER A 261 20.85 3.65 9.19
CA SER A 261 21.34 3.15 10.49
C SER A 261 20.23 2.63 11.41
N VAL A 262 18.96 2.88 11.10
CA VAL A 262 17.82 2.39 11.90
C VAL A 262 17.33 1.08 11.32
N SER A 263 17.42 -0.01 12.09
CA SER A 263 16.88 -1.30 11.63
C SER A 263 15.36 -1.22 11.39
N PRO A 264 14.80 -1.92 10.38
CA PRO A 264 13.34 -1.99 10.20
C PRO A 264 12.59 -2.48 11.43
N LYS A 265 13.22 -3.33 12.26
CA LYS A 265 12.66 -3.74 13.55
C LYS A 265 12.46 -2.58 14.52
N ALA A 266 13.43 -1.66 14.59
CA ALA A 266 13.32 -0.46 15.42
C ALA A 266 12.24 0.50 14.89
N LEU A 267 12.16 0.68 13.56
CA LEU A 267 11.09 1.46 12.93
C LEU A 267 9.71 0.86 13.22
N MET A 268 9.53 -0.45 13.02
CA MET A 268 8.28 -1.13 13.34
C MET A 268 7.90 -0.97 14.81
N ALA A 269 8.84 -1.06 15.74
CA ALA A 269 8.57 -0.85 17.17
C ALA A 269 8.11 0.58 17.45
N ALA A 270 8.76 1.58 16.86
CA ALA A 270 8.38 2.99 17.00
C ALA A 270 6.99 3.28 16.41
N PHE A 271 6.71 2.81 15.19
CA PHE A 271 5.40 3.00 14.56
C PHE A 271 4.31 2.23 15.28
N TYR A 272 4.58 1.01 15.76
CA TYR A 272 3.63 0.28 16.61
C TYR A 272 3.29 1.06 17.88
N ALA A 273 4.27 1.69 18.53
CA ALA A 273 4.02 2.54 19.69
C ALA A 273 3.23 3.80 19.34
N ALA A 274 3.35 4.31 18.11
CA ALA A 274 2.61 5.47 17.62
C ALA A 274 1.17 5.14 17.17
N GLN A 275 0.83 3.88 16.88
CA GLN A 275 -0.54 3.50 16.48
C GLN A 275 -1.58 3.80 17.55
N PRO A 276 -2.86 4.06 17.20
CA PRO A 276 -3.94 4.22 18.16
C PRO A 276 -4.06 3.06 19.15
N ALA A 277 -4.50 3.37 20.36
CA ALA A 277 -4.59 2.38 21.43
C ALA A 277 -5.45 1.18 21.07
N ASP A 278 -6.58 1.41 20.38
CA ASP A 278 -7.54 0.37 20.02
C ASP A 278 -6.99 -0.57 18.95
N GLU A 279 -6.29 -0.03 17.95
CA GLU A 279 -5.59 -0.84 16.95
C GLU A 279 -4.50 -1.72 17.58
N ARG A 280 -3.70 -1.14 18.49
CA ARG A 280 -2.69 -1.92 19.22
C ARG A 280 -3.33 -3.03 20.06
N GLN A 281 -4.49 -2.77 20.68
CA GLN A 281 -5.22 -3.77 21.46
C GLN A 281 -5.75 -4.90 20.56
N ALA A 282 -6.39 -4.56 19.43
CA ALA A 282 -6.90 -5.53 18.47
C ALA A 282 -5.77 -6.41 17.89
N LEU A 283 -4.63 -5.80 17.50
CA LEU A 283 -3.45 -6.53 17.02
C LEU A 283 -2.86 -7.43 18.09
N ARG A 284 -2.75 -6.98 19.35
CA ARG A 284 -2.25 -7.83 20.46
C ARG A 284 -3.15 -9.03 20.68
N LEU A 285 -4.46 -8.81 20.69
CA LEU A 285 -5.42 -9.88 20.88
C LEU A 285 -5.30 -10.91 19.74
N ALA A 286 -5.35 -10.46 18.48
CA ALA A 286 -5.20 -11.34 17.33
C ALA A 286 -3.88 -12.11 17.37
N GLN A 287 -2.76 -11.43 17.63
CA GLN A 287 -1.44 -12.04 17.78
C GLN A 287 -1.40 -13.10 18.87
N ASN A 288 -1.98 -12.80 20.04
CA ASN A 288 -2.02 -13.74 21.15
C ASN A 288 -2.87 -14.97 20.81
N THR A 289 -3.99 -14.81 20.12
CA THR A 289 -4.83 -15.92 19.69
C THR A 289 -4.11 -16.82 18.69
N VAL A 290 -3.42 -16.22 17.71
CA VAL A 290 -2.60 -16.94 16.71
C VAL A 290 -1.46 -17.71 17.41
N ASN A 291 -0.67 -17.03 18.25
CA ASN A 291 0.48 -17.64 18.94
C ASN A 291 0.08 -18.75 19.92
N ARG A 292 -1.19 -18.78 20.32
CA ARG A 292 -1.74 -19.79 21.24
C ARG A 292 -2.60 -20.83 20.52
N ALA A 293 -2.76 -20.76 19.19
CA ALA A 293 -3.73 -21.57 18.46
C ALA A 293 -3.67 -23.07 18.83
N ASP A 294 -2.47 -23.64 18.99
CA ASP A 294 -2.28 -25.06 19.30
C ASP A 294 -2.63 -25.45 20.75
N ARG A 295 -2.74 -24.48 21.65
CA ARG A 295 -3.01 -24.69 23.09
C ARG A 295 -4.30 -24.05 23.60
N LEU A 296 -5.08 -23.41 22.73
CA LEU A 296 -6.41 -22.91 23.07
C LEU A 296 -7.38 -24.09 23.20
N THR A 297 -8.31 -23.96 24.13
CA THR A 297 -9.58 -24.70 24.11
C THR A 297 -10.55 -24.07 23.12
N GLU A 298 -11.60 -24.80 22.74
CA GLU A 298 -12.64 -24.28 21.85
C GLU A 298 -13.35 -23.05 22.45
N GLN A 299 -13.58 -23.05 23.77
CA GLN A 299 -14.20 -21.93 24.46
C GLN A 299 -13.30 -20.68 24.45
N GLU A 300 -12.02 -20.83 24.79
CA GLU A 300 -11.07 -19.71 24.73
C GLU A 300 -10.94 -19.15 23.31
N PHE A 301 -11.00 -20.01 22.29
CA PHE A 301 -11.01 -19.56 20.90
C PHE A 301 -12.29 -18.79 20.57
N ARG A 302 -13.48 -19.29 20.93
CA ARG A 302 -14.75 -18.58 20.71
C ARG A 302 -14.75 -17.19 21.35
N ASP A 303 -14.29 -17.09 22.59
CA ASP A 303 -14.23 -15.82 23.31
C ASP A 303 -13.25 -14.84 22.63
N ALA A 304 -12.05 -15.31 22.28
CA ALA A 304 -11.08 -14.50 21.57
C ALA A 304 -11.56 -14.09 20.17
N ARG A 305 -12.25 -14.99 19.45
CA ARG A 305 -12.84 -14.72 18.14
C ARG A 305 -13.86 -13.60 18.21
N GLN A 306 -14.81 -13.67 19.15
CA GLN A 306 -15.83 -12.64 19.32
C GLN A 306 -15.20 -11.29 19.66
N GLU A 307 -14.22 -11.28 20.55
CA GLU A 307 -13.57 -10.04 20.96
C GLU A 307 -12.70 -9.42 19.84
N VAL A 308 -12.00 -10.22 19.02
CA VAL A 308 -11.30 -9.71 17.84
C VAL A 308 -12.30 -9.11 16.85
N ILE A 309 -13.36 -9.83 16.51
CA ILE A 309 -14.39 -9.36 15.57
C ILE A 309 -14.96 -8.02 16.06
N ARG A 310 -15.41 -7.96 17.32
CA ARG A 310 -15.97 -6.76 17.94
C ARG A 310 -15.01 -5.58 17.84
N ARG A 311 -13.75 -5.75 18.25
CA ARG A 311 -12.75 -4.67 18.20
C ARG A 311 -12.46 -4.19 16.79
N THR A 312 -12.31 -5.11 15.83
CA THR A 312 -12.05 -4.71 14.44
C THR A 312 -13.23 -3.94 13.83
N GLN A 313 -14.46 -4.26 14.23
CA GLN A 313 -15.66 -3.52 13.84
C GLN A 313 -15.74 -2.15 14.52
N GLU A 314 -15.41 -2.05 15.81
CA GLU A 314 -15.48 -0.78 16.55
C GLU A 314 -14.49 0.28 16.05
N ILE A 315 -13.35 -0.14 15.51
CA ILE A 315 -12.31 0.79 15.02
C ILE A 315 -12.72 1.44 13.69
N TYR A 316 -13.35 0.70 12.76
CA TYR A 316 -13.57 1.16 11.37
C TYR A 316 -14.98 0.94 10.80
N MET A 317 -15.92 0.35 11.56
CA MET A 317 -17.30 0.10 11.12
C MET A 317 -18.34 0.86 11.96
N LYS A 318 -18.01 2.07 12.42
CA LYS A 318 -19.03 3.07 12.78
C LYS A 318 -19.45 3.75 11.48
N ASP A 319 -20.54 3.24 10.90
CA ASP A 319 -21.16 3.67 9.63
C ASP A 319 -20.29 3.48 8.35
N PRO A 320 -20.70 2.60 7.40
CA PRO A 320 -19.99 2.40 6.13
C PRO A 320 -19.86 3.68 5.28
N ASP A 321 -20.75 4.66 5.47
CA ASP A 321 -20.75 5.93 4.76
C ASP A 321 -19.89 7.01 5.45
N GLU A 322 -19.47 6.78 6.70
CA GLU A 322 -18.60 7.66 7.49
C GLU A 322 -17.17 7.09 7.59
N TYR A 323 -16.49 6.87 6.45
CA TYR A 323 -15.03 6.87 6.46
C TYR A 323 -14.53 8.31 6.76
N HIS A 324 -14.83 8.80 7.96
CA HIS A 324 -14.30 10.05 8.49
C HIS A 324 -12.83 9.84 8.82
N TYR A 325 -11.98 10.70 8.28
CA TYR A 325 -10.63 10.94 8.79
C TYR A 325 -10.77 11.44 10.23
N PRO A 326 -10.48 10.65 11.27
CA PRO A 326 -10.41 11.20 12.61
C PRO A 326 -9.11 12.00 12.65
N GLY A 327 -9.24 13.31 12.42
CA GLY A 327 -8.22 14.27 12.80
C GLY A 327 -8.05 14.21 14.31
N ALA A 328 -6.80 14.26 14.74
CA ALA A 328 -6.31 14.01 16.10
C ALA A 328 -6.20 12.52 16.43
N PHE A 329 -4.97 12.04 16.68
CA PHE A 329 -4.54 11.53 18.00
C PHE A 329 -3.15 10.91 17.91
N GLY A 330 -2.29 11.27 18.88
CA GLY A 330 -0.93 10.76 19.05
C GLY A 330 0.13 11.78 19.50
N GLU A 331 -0.24 12.90 20.12
CA GLU A 331 0.62 14.10 20.28
C GLU A 331 2.04 13.88 20.83
N LYS A 332 2.32 12.86 21.65
CA LYS A 332 3.66 12.68 22.26
C LYS A 332 4.67 11.88 21.43
N VAL A 333 4.24 10.82 20.71
CA VAL A 333 5.13 10.03 19.83
C VAL A 333 5.09 10.58 18.41
N THR A 334 3.90 10.99 17.95
CA THR A 334 3.73 11.78 16.73
C THR A 334 4.46 13.10 16.85
N GLY A 335 4.50 13.73 18.03
CA GLY A 335 5.31 14.92 18.29
C GLY A 335 6.81 14.66 18.19
N ALA A 336 7.36 13.54 18.69
CA ALA A 336 8.80 13.26 18.55
C ALA A 336 9.23 12.96 17.11
N LEU A 337 8.40 12.20 16.37
CA LEU A 337 8.65 11.90 14.95
C LEU A 337 8.37 13.10 14.04
N LYS A 338 7.33 13.90 14.31
CA LYS A 338 7.07 15.18 13.64
C LYS A 338 8.13 16.22 14.00
N ASN A 339 8.53 16.37 15.26
CA ASN A 339 9.61 17.28 15.67
C ASN A 339 10.96 16.88 15.06
N ALA A 340 11.22 15.58 14.84
CA ALA A 340 12.40 15.13 14.10
C ALA A 340 12.30 15.51 12.60
N ALA A 341 11.13 15.38 11.99
CA ALA A 341 10.85 15.84 10.63
C ALA A 341 10.84 17.38 10.49
N GLU A 342 10.38 18.11 11.50
CA GLU A 342 10.33 19.58 11.57
C GLU A 342 11.72 20.18 11.83
N LYS A 343 12.59 19.47 12.57
CA LYS A 343 14.02 19.81 12.69
C LYS A 343 14.74 19.71 11.34
N ASP A 344 14.24 18.89 10.43
CA ASP A 344 14.74 18.77 9.05
C ASP A 344 14.14 19.82 8.08
N SER A 345 13.09 20.55 8.49
CA SER A 345 12.35 21.54 7.68
C SER A 345 12.74 23.01 7.93
N PHE A 346 13.98 23.30 8.32
CA PHE A 346 14.41 24.67 8.62
C PHE A 346 15.63 25.11 7.78
N THR A 347 15.37 25.91 6.74
CA THR A 347 16.36 26.82 6.15
C THR A 347 15.84 28.26 6.20
N GLY A 348 16.00 28.94 7.34
CA GLY A 348 15.71 30.38 7.42
C GLY A 348 15.84 30.96 8.82
N ARG A 349 16.80 31.86 9.03
CA ARG A 349 17.00 32.61 10.30
C ARG A 349 15.71 33.25 10.81
N PRO A 350 15.50 33.35 12.13
CA PRO A 350 14.41 34.14 12.68
C PRO A 350 14.61 35.60 12.31
N ARG A 351 13.69 36.18 11.52
CA ARG A 351 13.56 37.63 11.42
C ARG A 351 13.13 38.13 12.81
N ARG A 352 14.07 38.73 13.54
CA ARG A 352 13.77 39.59 14.69
C ARG A 352 12.96 40.78 14.18
N GLY A 353 11.63 40.67 14.21
CA GLY A 353 10.73 41.81 14.14
C GLY A 353 10.76 42.52 15.49
N ARG A 354 11.27 43.75 15.51
CA ARG A 354 11.06 44.69 16.61
C ARG A 354 9.59 45.10 16.59
N SER A 355 8.91 44.99 17.73
CA SER A 355 7.66 45.71 17.97
C SER A 355 7.95 47.21 18.14
N PRO A 356 7.10 48.11 17.65
CA PRO A 356 6.83 49.37 18.34
C PRO A 356 6.17 49.10 19.69
#